data_AF-A0A2M8Q6E6-F1
#
_entry.id   AF-A0A2M8Q6E6-F1
#
_cell.length_a   1.000
_cell.length_b   1.000
_cell.length_c   1.000
_cell.angle_alpha   90.00
_cell.angle_beta   90.00
_cell.angle_gamma   90.00
#
_symmetry.space_group_name_H-M   'P 1'
#
loop_
_entity.id
_entity.type
_entity.pdbx_description
1 polymer ?
#
loop_
_entity_poly.entity_id
_entity_poly.type
_entity_poly.pdbx_seq_one_letter_code
_entity_poly.pdbx_strand_id
1 'polypeptide(L)' 'MILDEDTIVAPKAGVRLRYDRVRQRHVLLAPERVLFPCPTTVEILEHIPPQG' A
#
# COMPACT_ATOMS: atom_id res chain seq x y z
N MET A 1 -15.03 -11.27 -1.94
CA MET A 1 -14.95 -10.87 -0.52
C MET A 1 -15.61 -9.52 -0.41
N ILE A 2 -16.59 -9.38 0.46
CA ILE A 2 -17.24 -8.11 0.75
C ILE A 2 -16.56 -7.59 2.02
N LEU A 3 -16.20 -6.31 2.03
CA LEU A 3 -15.69 -5.61 3.20
C LEU A 3 -16.87 -4.93 3.89
N ASP A 4 -16.94 -5.03 5.21
CA ASP A 4 -17.82 -4.23 6.06
C ASP A 4 -17.00 -3.21 6.86
N GLU A 5 -17.68 -2.38 7.66
CA GLU A 5 -17.06 -1.28 8.40
C GLU A 5 -16.09 -1.75 9.50
N ASP A 6 -16.26 -2.97 10.01
CA ASP A 6 -15.41 -3.55 11.05
C ASP A 6 -14.21 -4.31 10.45
N THR A 7 -14.12 -4.38 9.12
CA THR A 7 -13.06 -5.14 8.45
C THR A 7 -11.73 -4.39 8.50
N ILE A 8 -10.79 -4.89 9.30
CA ILE A 8 -9.41 -4.41 9.32
C ILE A 8 -8.67 -4.99 8.11
N VAL A 9 -8.28 -4.12 7.18
CA VAL A 9 -7.48 -4.48 6.00
C VAL A 9 -6.01 -4.13 6.21
N ALA A 10 -5.14 -5.03 5.74
CA ALA A 10 -3.71 -4.80 5.73
C ALA A 10 -3.09 -5.29 4.41
N PRO A 11 -1.99 -4.68 3.96
CA PRO A 11 -1.22 -5.21 2.83
C PRO A 11 -0.80 -6.66 3.10
N LYS A 12 -0.90 -7.51 2.08
CA LYS A 12 -0.40 -8.89 2.16
C LYS A 12 1.12 -8.91 2.37
N ALA A 13 1.63 -10.02 2.92
CA ALA A 13 3.07 -10.26 3.02
C ALA A 13 3.77 -10.02 1.66
N GLY A 14 4.90 -9.33 1.71
CA GLY A 14 5.66 -8.94 0.51
C GLY A 14 5.15 -7.68 -0.20
N VAL A 15 4.01 -7.10 0.21
CA VAL A 15 3.56 -5.80 -0.30
C VAL A 15 4.30 -4.68 0.42
N ARG A 16 4.97 -3.79 -0.31
CA ARG A 16 5.74 -2.68 0.26
C ARG A 16 5.46 -1.35 -0.43
N LEU A 17 5.20 -0.32 0.37
CA LEU A 17 5.19 1.06 -0.10
C LEU A 17 6.63 1.55 -0.27
N ARG A 18 6.95 2.14 -1.42
CA ARG A 18 8.27 2.72 -1.69
C ARG A 18 8.13 4.02 -2.48
N TYR A 19 9.08 4.94 -2.26
CA TYR A 19 9.23 6.11 -3.10
C TYR A 19 10.15 5.81 -4.30
N ASP A 20 9.62 5.87 -5.51
CA ASP A 20 10.39 5.74 -6.75
C ASP A 20 10.98 7.11 -7.12
N ARG A 21 12.30 7.24 -6.99
CA ARG A 21 13.03 8.48 -7.31
C ARG A 21 13.08 8.81 -8.79
N VAL A 22 12.98 7.84 -9.69
CA VAL A 22 12.99 8.13 -11.14
C VAL A 22 11.66 8.74 -11.55
N ARG A 23 10.56 8.23 -10.99
CA ARG A 23 9.20 8.69 -11.28
C ARG A 23 8.68 9.75 -10.32
N GLN A 24 9.48 10.12 -9.31
CA GLN A 24 9.17 11.10 -8.28
C GLN A 24 7.80 10.85 -7.62
N ARG A 25 7.47 9.57 -7.35
CA ARG A 25 6.16 9.19 -6.78
C ARG A 25 6.23 7.93 -5.93
N HIS A 26 5.23 7.77 -5.07
CA HIS A 26 5.03 6.53 -4.33
C HIS A 26 4.48 5.41 -5.21
N VAL A 27 4.99 4.21 -4.97
CA VAL A 27 4.59 2.97 -5.64
C VAL A 27 4.33 1.91 -4.58
N LEU A 28 3.31 1.08 -4.81
CA LEU A 28 3.06 -0.10 -4.00
C LEU A 28 3.56 -1.32 -4.78
N LEU A 29 4.66 -1.90 -4.29
CA LEU A 29 5.24 -3.11 -4.85
C LEU A 29 4.47 -4.30 -4.27
N ALA A 30 3.79 -5.06 -5.11
CA ALA A 30 3.20 -6.34 -4.78
C ALA A 30 3.95 -7.45 -5.54
N PRO A 31 3.88 -8.73 -5.10
CA PRO A 31 4.67 -9.81 -5.71
C PRO A 31 4.58 -9.90 -7.24
N GLU A 32 3.38 -9.71 -7.80
CA GLU A 32 3.12 -9.88 -9.23
C GLU A 32 2.90 -8.55 -9.98
N ARG A 33 2.89 -7.40 -9.29
CA ARG A 33 2.53 -6.12 -9.90
C ARG A 33 3.03 -4.91 -9.13
N VAL A 34 3.12 -3.79 -9.85
CA VAL A 34 3.37 -2.46 -9.27
C VAL A 34 2.10 -1.64 -9.40
N LEU A 35 1.63 -1.07 -8.29
CA LEU A 35 0.48 -0.16 -8.25
C LEU A 35 0.93 1.27 -7.98
N PHE A 36 0.15 2.24 -8.47
CA PHE A 36 0.40 3.67 -8.29
C PHE A 36 -0.73 4.27 -7.44
N PRO A 37 -0.61 4.22 -6.10
CA PRO A 37 -1.64 4.72 -5.21
C PRO A 37 -1.81 6.24 -5.35
N CYS A 38 -3.03 6.74 -5.10
CA CYS A 38 -3.25 8.18 -4.99
C CYS A 38 -2.66 8.72 -3.67
N PRO A 39 -2.45 10.05 -3.54
CA PRO A 39 -1.83 10.64 -2.35
C PRO A 39 -2.51 10.24 -1.04
N THR A 40 -3.84 10.27 -0.99
CA THR A 40 -4.61 9.86 0.20
C THR A 40 -4.36 8.40 0.58
N THR A 41 -4.24 7.49 -0.41
CA THR A 41 -3.90 6.09 -0.12
C THR A 41 -2.49 5.96 0.45
N VAL A 42 -1.53 6.78 0.02
CA VAL A 42 -0.17 6.81 0.58
C VAL A 42 -0.21 7.22 2.04
N GLU A 43 -0.89 8.34 2.35
CA GLU A 43 -1.04 8.85 3.72
C GLU A 43 -1.63 7.78 4.66
N ILE A 44 -2.69 7.10 4.22
CA ILE A 44 -3.31 6.01 4.99
C ILE A 44 -2.29 4.88 5.23
N LEU A 45 -1.57 4.44 4.19
CA LEU A 45 -0.64 3.32 4.28
C LEU A 45 0.60 3.64 5.13
N GLU A 46 1.03 4.90 5.21
CA GLU A 46 2.13 5.34 6.09
C GLU A 46 1.77 5.27 7.59
N HIS A 47 0.47 5.33 7.91
CA HIS A 47 -0.03 5.20 9.28
C HIS A 47 -0.38 3.76 9.68
N ILE A 48 -0.32 2.80 8.75
CA ILE A 48 -0.55 1.39 9.05
C ILE A 48 0.80 0.73 9.39
N PRO A 49 0.95 0.11 10.58
CA PRO A 49 2.20 -0.54 10.94
C PRO A 49 2.52 -1.68 9.94
N PRO A 50 3.79 -1.85 9.55
CA PRO A 50 4.18 -2.93 8.65
C PRO A 50 3.85 -4.27 9.32
N GLN A 51 2.97 -5.05 8.71
CA GLN A 51 2.74 -6.42 9.15
C GLN A 51 3.95 -7.26 8.70
N GLY A 52 4.62 -7.89 9.68
CA GLY A 52 5.83 -8.69 9.50
C GLY A 52 5.67 -9.84 8.52
#